data_AF-A0A438J7K3-F1
#
_entry.id   AF-A0A438J7K3-F1
#
_cell.length_a   1.000
_cell.length_b   1.000
_cell.length_c   1.000
_cell.angle_alpha   90.00
_cell.angle_beta   90.00
_cell.angle_gamma   90.00
#
_symmetry.space_group_name_H-M   'P 1'
#
loop_
_entity.id
_entity.type
_entity.pdbx_description
1 polymer ?
#
loop_
_entity_poly.entity_id
_entity_poly.type
_entity_poly.pdbx_seq_one_letter_code
_entity_poly.pdbx_strand_id
1 'polypeptide(L)'
;MIKLQLADAKDVMEAIRTVEGGRFPVLTPNLKGFEAAVAAGAKEVAIFASASESFSKSNINCSIEDSLTRYRDVALAARKLSIPVRGYVF
;
A
#
# COMPACT_ATOMS: atom_id res chain seq x y z
N MET A 1 -8.82 -19.51 -16.44
CA MET A 1 -9.24 -18.76 -15.24
C MET A 1 -8.10 -17.82 -14.87
N ILE A 2 -8.25 -16.50 -15.04
CA ILE A 2 -7.20 -15.54 -14.65
C ILE A 2 -7.22 -15.44 -13.13
N LYS A 3 -6.25 -16.06 -12.44
CA LYS A 3 -6.04 -15.83 -11.00
C LYS A 3 -5.38 -14.47 -10.83
N LEU A 4 -6.01 -13.59 -10.04
CA LEU A 4 -5.38 -12.38 -9.55
C LEU A 4 -4.19 -12.78 -8.67
N GLN A 5 -3.00 -12.29 -8.99
CA GLN A 5 -1.74 -12.75 -8.38
C GLN A 5 -1.61 -12.47 -6.87
N LEU A 6 -2.36 -11.50 -6.34
CA LEU A 6 -2.27 -11.03 -4.96
C LEU A 6 -3.62 -11.10 -4.21
N ALA A 7 -4.56 -11.93 -4.69
CA ALA A 7 -5.88 -12.05 -4.06
C ALA A 7 -5.84 -12.67 -2.65
N ASP A 8 -4.79 -13.43 -2.35
CA ASP A 8 -4.52 -14.15 -1.10
C ASP A 8 -3.58 -13.37 -0.17
N ALA A 9 -3.31 -12.08 -0.43
CA ALA A 9 -2.37 -11.28 0.35
C ALA A 9 -2.69 -11.26 1.86
N LYS A 10 -3.97 -11.35 2.24
CA LYS A 10 -4.40 -11.48 3.64
C LYS A 10 -3.86 -12.78 4.26
N ASP A 11 -4.10 -13.91 3.60
CA ASP A 11 -3.71 -15.23 4.09
C ASP A 11 -2.18 -15.34 4.21
N VAL A 12 -1.45 -14.76 3.25
CA VAL A 12 0.01 -14.66 3.29
C VAL A 12 0.48 -13.84 4.49
N MET A 13 -0.11 -12.67 4.73
CA MET A 13 0.26 -11.81 5.87
C MET A 13 -0.03 -12.47 7.22
N GLU A 14 -1.16 -13.17 7.34
CA GLU A 14 -1.50 -13.93 8.54
C GLU A 14 -0.51 -15.09 8.77
N ALA A 15 -0.12 -15.80 7.71
CA ALA A 15 0.83 -16.91 7.79
C ALA A 15 2.24 -16.50 8.22
N ILE A 16 2.69 -15.29 7.85
CA ILE A 16 4.03 -14.77 8.20
C ILE A 16 4.05 -13.92 9.47
N ARG A 17 2.92 -13.78 10.18
CA ARG A 17 2.78 -12.86 11.33
C ARG A 17 3.76 -13.15 12.47
N THR A 18 4.17 -14.41 12.63
CA THR A 18 5.08 -14.88 13.68
C THR A 18 6.55 -14.84 13.26
N VAL A 19 6.85 -14.50 12.01
CA VAL A 19 8.24 -14.43 11.52
C VAL A 19 8.92 -13.20 12.13
N GLU A 20 9.96 -13.44 12.93
CA GLU A 20 10.75 -12.40 13.59
C GLU A 20 11.92 -11.93 12.72
N GLY A 21 12.44 -10.72 13.00
CA GLY A 21 13.61 -10.15 12.32
C GLY A 21 13.37 -9.63 10.89
N GLY A 22 12.24 -9.96 10.26
CA GLY A 22 11.89 -9.49 8.92
C GLY A 22 11.10 -8.18 8.89
N ARG A 23 11.22 -7.42 7.80
CA ARG A 23 10.33 -6.31 7.45
C ARG A 23 9.50 -6.70 6.23
N PHE A 24 8.18 -6.62 6.37
CA PHE A 24 7.21 -7.03 5.35
C PHE A 24 6.32 -5.84 4.97
N PRO A 25 6.84 -4.87 4.20
CA PRO A 25 6.04 -3.74 3.73
C PRO A 25 4.93 -4.22 2.78
N VAL A 26 3.68 -3.83 3.06
CA VAL A 26 2.52 -4.15 2.23
C VAL A 26 2.13 -2.96 1.36
N LEU A 27 1.90 -3.19 0.07
CA LEU A 27 1.48 -2.13 -0.86
C LEU A 27 0.01 -1.74 -0.59
N THR A 28 -0.23 -0.45 -0.33
CA THR A 28 -1.54 0.08 0.04
C THR A 28 -1.93 1.23 -0.91
N PRO A 29 -2.65 0.96 -2.01
CA PRO A 29 -2.95 1.97 -3.04
C PRO A 29 -3.98 3.02 -2.61
N ASN A 30 -4.66 2.81 -1.48
CA ASN A 30 -5.71 3.68 -0.94
C ASN A 30 -5.95 3.35 0.54
N LEU A 31 -6.81 4.14 1.19
CA LEU A 31 -7.14 3.99 2.61
C LEU A 31 -7.77 2.63 2.93
N LYS A 32 -8.64 2.10 2.07
CA LYS A 32 -9.24 0.77 2.27
C LYS A 32 -8.20 -0.34 2.25
N GLY A 33 -7.22 -0.26 1.35
CA GLY A 33 -6.08 -1.19 1.30
C GLY A 33 -5.18 -1.08 2.53
N PHE A 34 -4.98 0.14 3.05
CA PHE A 34 -4.28 0.37 4.29
C PHE A 34 -4.98 -0.28 5.49
N GLU A 35 -6.29 -0.07 5.65
CA GLU A 35 -7.09 -0.67 6.72
C GLU A 35 -7.03 -2.21 6.67
N ALA A 36 -7.13 -2.79 5.48
CA ALA A 36 -7.01 -4.23 5.28
C ALA A 36 -5.61 -4.76 5.65
N ALA A 37 -4.55 -4.03 5.28
CA ALA A 37 -3.18 -4.41 5.62
C ALA A 37 -2.94 -4.38 7.14
N VAL A 38 -3.42 -3.33 7.82
CA VAL A 38 -3.33 -3.22 9.29
C VAL A 38 -4.10 -4.34 9.97
N ALA A 39 -5.33 -4.65 9.51
CA ALA A 39 -6.13 -5.75 10.04
C ALA A 39 -5.44 -7.12 9.87
N ALA A 40 -4.69 -7.30 8.78
CA ALA A 40 -3.89 -8.50 8.52
C ALA A 40 -2.54 -8.52 9.29
N GLY A 41 -2.22 -7.48 10.07
CA GLY A 41 -1.03 -7.42 10.90
C GLY A 41 0.21 -6.79 10.25
N ALA A 42 0.04 -6.04 9.16
CA ALA A 42 1.15 -5.30 8.54
C ALA A 42 1.72 -4.26 9.51
N LYS A 43 3.06 -4.26 9.64
CA LYS A 43 3.82 -3.33 10.50
C LYS A 43 4.51 -2.22 9.69
N GLU A 44 4.46 -2.30 8.38
CA GLU A 44 4.98 -1.29 7.43
C GLU A 44 4.09 -1.33 6.19
N VAL A 45 3.86 -0.17 5.59
CA VAL A 45 3.08 -0.05 4.35
C VAL A 45 3.85 0.73 3.30
N ALA A 46 3.44 0.59 2.04
CA ALA A 46 4.02 1.32 0.93
C ALA A 46 2.94 1.96 0.05
N ILE A 47 3.23 3.19 -0.40
CA ILE A 47 2.47 3.91 -1.43
C ILE A 47 3.35 4.07 -2.66
N PHE A 48 2.73 4.37 -3.79
CA PHE A 48 3.45 4.50 -5.06
C PHE A 48 2.92 5.70 -5.85
N ALA A 49 3.80 6.58 -6.28
CA ALA A 49 3.45 7.76 -7.07
C ALA A 49 4.22 7.74 -8.39
N SER A 50 3.70 8.44 -9.39
CA SER A 50 4.37 8.61 -10.68
C SER A 50 5.05 9.97 -10.75
N ALA A 51 6.21 10.05 -11.41
CA ALA A 51 6.83 11.30 -11.84
C ALA A 51 6.31 11.77 -13.23
N SER A 52 5.53 10.94 -13.91
CA SER A 52 4.94 11.21 -15.23
C SER A 52 3.42 11.20 -15.19
N GLU A 53 2.80 12.25 -15.73
CA GLU A 53 1.34 12.34 -15.87
C GLU A 53 0.79 11.25 -16.80
N SER A 54 1.49 10.94 -17.90
CA SER A 54 1.05 9.88 -18.81
C SER A 54 1.11 8.52 -18.13
N PHE A 55 2.17 8.24 -17.36
CA PHE A 55 2.32 6.98 -16.63
C PHE A 55 1.29 6.87 -15.48
N SER A 56 1.02 7.96 -14.77
CA SER A 56 -0.02 8.01 -13.74
C SER A 56 -1.39 7.67 -14.32
N LYS A 57 -1.76 8.32 -15.44
CA LYS A 57 -3.03 8.08 -16.12
C LYS A 57 -3.14 6.64 -16.65
N SER A 58 -2.07 6.09 -17.22
CA SER A 58 -2.10 4.72 -17.73
C SER A 58 -2.19 3.64 -16.63
N ASN A 59 -1.57 3.86 -15.46
CA ASN A 59 -1.48 2.83 -14.42
C ASN A 59 -2.55 2.96 -13.32
N ILE A 60 -2.89 4.17 -12.91
CA ILE A 60 -3.84 4.43 -11.81
C ILE A 60 -5.02 5.31 -12.20
N ASN A 61 -5.10 5.70 -13.49
CA ASN A 61 -6.22 6.44 -14.06
C ASN A 61 -6.54 7.76 -13.34
N CYS A 62 -5.51 8.46 -12.86
CA CYS A 62 -5.63 9.79 -12.28
C CYS A 62 -4.35 10.62 -12.48
N SER A 63 -4.42 11.92 -12.20
CA SER A 63 -3.22 12.78 -12.23
C SER A 63 -2.27 12.46 -11.07
N ILE A 64 -1.05 13.02 -11.13
CA ILE A 64 -0.11 12.92 -10.01
C ILE A 64 -0.71 13.56 -8.76
N GLU A 65 -1.34 14.73 -8.89
CA GLU A 65 -1.97 15.46 -7.78
C GLU A 65 -3.11 14.66 -7.12
N ASP A 66 -3.97 14.03 -7.92
CA ASP A 66 -5.05 13.17 -7.41
C ASP A 66 -4.49 11.99 -6.60
N SER A 67 -3.42 11.38 -7.11
CA SER A 67 -2.76 10.25 -6.45
C SER A 67 -2.16 10.66 -5.11
N LEU A 68 -1.46 11.80 -5.06
CA LEU A 68 -0.85 12.33 -3.85
C LEU A 68 -1.90 12.73 -2.81
N THR A 69 -3.04 13.26 -3.24
CA THR A 69 -4.18 13.55 -2.35
C THR A 69 -4.69 12.26 -1.69
N ARG A 70 -4.86 11.18 -2.46
CA ARG A 70 -5.25 9.87 -1.93
C ARG A 70 -4.20 9.28 -0.97
N TYR A 71 -2.92 9.45 -1.28
CA TYR A 71 -1.85 8.94 -0.42
C TYR A 71 -1.66 9.77 0.86
N ARG A 72 -2.08 11.04 0.87
CA ARG A 72 -2.14 11.85 2.09
C ARG A 72 -3.04 11.20 3.14
N ASP A 73 -4.18 10.64 2.75
CA ASP A 73 -5.09 9.95 3.68
C ASP A 73 -4.44 8.70 4.29
N VAL A 74 -3.74 7.92 3.47
CA VAL A 74 -2.96 6.76 3.94
C VAL A 74 -1.86 7.19 4.91
N ALA A 75 -1.09 8.23 4.55
CA ALA A 75 -0.01 8.73 5.40
C ALA A 75 -0.53 9.29 6.74
N LEU A 76 -1.69 9.97 6.73
CA LEU A 76 -2.34 10.45 7.94
C LEU A 76 -2.81 9.31 8.85
N ALA A 77 -3.42 8.28 8.28
CA ALA A 77 -3.87 7.11 9.03
C ALA A 77 -2.70 6.30 9.60
N ALA A 78 -1.66 6.07 8.80
CA ALA A 78 -0.43 5.40 9.22
C ALA A 78 0.27 6.15 10.36
N ARG A 79 0.35 7.48 10.28
CA ARG A 79 0.93 8.32 11.34
C ARG A 79 0.21 8.14 12.68
N LYS A 80 -1.13 8.06 12.68
CA LYS A 80 -1.92 7.86 13.91
C LYS A 80 -1.60 6.52 14.59
N LEU A 81 -1.20 5.51 13.82
CA LEU A 81 -0.86 4.17 14.31
C LEU A 81 0.65 3.96 14.48
N SER A 82 1.47 4.99 14.28
CA SER A 82 2.94 4.90 14.25
C SER A 82 3.47 3.84 13.25
N ILE A 83 2.76 3.65 12.13
CA ILE A 83 3.15 2.71 11.08
C ILE A 83 4.01 3.45 10.06
N PRO A 84 5.24 2.99 9.77
CA PRO A 84 6.08 3.56 8.74
C PRO A 84 5.48 3.39 7.34
N VAL A 85 5.59 4.45 6.53
CA VAL A 85 5.17 4.47 5.14
C VAL A 85 6.38 4.63 4.24
N ARG A 86 6.53 3.71 3.28
CA ARG A 86 7.52 3.81 2.21
C ARG A 86 6.88 4.40 0.95
N GLY A 87 7.54 5.37 0.33
CA GLY A 87 7.14 5.92 -0.97
C GLY A 87 7.97 5.32 -2.10
N TYR A 88 7.32 4.84 -3.14
CA TYR A 88 7.94 4.54 -4.42
C TYR A 88 7.59 5.62 -5.45
N VAL A 89 8.57 6.00 -6.27
CA VAL A 89 8.39 6.94 -7.38
C VAL A 89 8.88 6.27 -8.66
N PHE A 90 8.10 6.35 -9.73
CA PHE A 90 8.43 5.79 -11.03
C PHE A 90 8.02 6.71 -12.19
#